data_AF-A0A1Y3N6C8-F1
#
_entry.id   AF-A0A1Y3N6C8-F1
#
_cell.length_a   1.000
_cell.length_b   1.000
_cell.length_c   1.000
_cell.angle_alpha   90.00
_cell.angle_beta   90.00
_cell.angle_gamma   90.00
#
_symmetry.space_group_name_H-M   'P 1'
#
loop_
_entity.id
_entity.type
_entity.pdbx_description
1 polymer ?
#
loop_
_entity_poly.entity_id
_entity_poly.type
_entity_poly.pdbx_seq_one_letter_code
_entity_poly.pdbx_strand_id
1 'polypeptide(L)'
;MPAINIQRLSNVRKVLVHFIDASNGKHIITCDASQCSSTTHKGSDTSPKHYLEAAASNNKVITCIKDSCFYEDSSINGYFVNSEDNATYKIITCNSSSGCALPTASEKTDCATAKAGGYIVKSGSSYLCISDDDSDKVQIKIGATEGIYKITIATNDDFPGSTTGDIHVKIYKDGSAILLKDAELKECGNTYVNGIYGLDSTKEKIIYVYYSNNIE
;
A
#
# COMPACT_ATOMS: atom_id res chain seq x y z
N MET A 1 31.94 -34.33 29.91
CA MET A 1 31.75 -33.16 29.03
C MET A 1 30.28 -33.11 28.66
N PRO A 2 29.51 -32.07 29.01
CA PRO A 2 28.11 -32.00 28.63
C PRO A 2 27.99 -31.64 27.15
N ALA A 3 27.19 -32.41 26.42
CA ALA A 3 26.86 -32.12 25.02
C ALA A 3 25.95 -30.89 24.94
N ILE A 4 26.38 -29.87 24.20
CA ILE A 4 25.54 -28.73 23.85
C ILE A 4 24.50 -29.23 22.84
N ASN A 5 23.25 -29.31 23.29
CA ASN A 5 22.10 -29.60 22.46
C ASN A 5 21.79 -28.33 21.63
N ILE A 6 22.36 -28.25 20.43
CA ILE A 6 21.96 -27.23 19.45
C ILE A 6 20.62 -27.70 18.87
N GLN A 7 19.52 -27.34 19.52
CA GLN A 7 18.24 -27.36 18.84
C GLN A 7 18.36 -26.49 17.59
N ARG A 8 18.22 -27.11 16.43
CA ARG A 8 18.08 -26.43 15.15
C ARG A 8 16.97 -25.39 15.32
N LEU A 9 17.32 -24.11 15.25
CA LEU A 9 16.37 -23.03 14.99
C LEU A 9 15.86 -23.22 13.55
N SER A 10 14.93 -24.15 13.34
CA SER A 10 14.36 -24.45 12.03
C SER A 10 13.31 -23.44 11.57
N ASN A 11 13.28 -22.24 12.18
CA ASN A 11 12.40 -21.14 11.81
C ASN A 11 13.19 -19.83 11.62
N VAL A 12 14.38 -19.88 10.99
CA VAL A 12 14.96 -18.65 10.45
C VAL A 12 14.06 -18.25 9.29
N ARG A 13 13.19 -17.27 9.57
CA ARG A 13 12.27 -16.66 8.63
C ARG A 13 13.05 -16.29 7.36
N LYS A 14 12.69 -16.89 6.22
CA LYS A 14 13.26 -16.51 4.92
C LYS A 14 12.72 -15.13 4.57
N VAL A 15 13.39 -14.08 5.03
CA VAL A 15 13.09 -12.71 4.61
C VAL A 15 13.76 -12.55 3.26
N LEU A 16 12.95 -12.49 2.21
CA LEU A 16 13.44 -12.09 0.91
C LEU A 16 13.68 -10.59 0.90
N VAL A 17 14.77 -10.21 0.27
CA VAL A 17 15.15 -8.81 0.10
C VAL A 17 15.22 -8.48 -1.38
N HIS A 18 14.81 -7.27 -1.75
CA HIS A 18 14.66 -6.87 -3.14
C HIS A 18 15.47 -5.62 -3.47
N PHE A 19 16.03 -5.58 -4.68
CA PHE A 19 16.74 -4.44 -5.25
C PHE A 19 16.41 -4.30 -6.73
N ILE A 20 16.48 -3.08 -7.26
CA ILE A 20 16.38 -2.84 -8.71
C ILE A 20 17.66 -3.34 -9.38
N ASP A 21 17.54 -4.11 -10.46
CA ASP A 21 18.70 -4.47 -11.28
C ASP A 21 19.09 -3.29 -12.17
N ALA A 22 20.11 -2.54 -11.77
CA ALA A 22 20.60 -1.40 -12.52
C ALA A 22 21.20 -1.78 -13.90
N SER A 23 21.58 -3.05 -14.11
CA SER A 23 22.09 -3.52 -15.40
C SER A 23 20.96 -3.85 -16.39
N ASN A 24 19.74 -4.09 -15.90
CA ASN A 24 18.58 -4.40 -16.72
C ASN A 24 17.28 -3.96 -16.01
N GLY A 25 16.68 -2.86 -16.45
CA GLY A 25 15.45 -2.32 -15.86
C GLY A 25 14.24 -3.26 -15.86
N LYS A 26 14.25 -4.32 -16.68
CA LYS A 26 13.20 -5.35 -16.72
C LYS A 26 13.34 -6.41 -15.64
N HIS A 27 14.39 -6.33 -14.83
CA HIS A 27 14.75 -7.31 -13.84
C HIS A 27 14.70 -6.74 -12.43
N ILE A 28 14.46 -7.62 -11.47
CA ILE A 28 14.61 -7.36 -10.05
C ILE A 28 15.61 -8.35 -9.48
N ILE A 29 16.46 -7.89 -8.56
CA ILE A 29 17.35 -8.74 -7.80
C ILE A 29 16.62 -9.14 -6.53
N THR A 30 16.45 -10.44 -6.33
CA THR A 30 15.94 -11.00 -5.08
C THR A 30 17.06 -11.74 -4.39
N CYS A 31 17.33 -11.42 -3.13
CA CYS A 31 18.25 -12.19 -2.31
C CYS A 31 17.52 -12.90 -1.17
N ASP A 32 18.04 -14.07 -0.81
CA ASP A 32 17.78 -14.70 0.47
C ASP A 32 19.06 -14.70 1.32
N ALA A 33 19.05 -15.45 2.43
CA ALA A 33 20.20 -15.53 3.33
C ALA A 33 21.47 -16.12 2.70
N SER A 34 21.38 -16.75 1.53
CA SER A 34 22.47 -17.51 0.91
C SER A 34 22.88 -16.99 -0.47
N GLN A 35 21.94 -16.42 -1.23
CA GLN A 35 22.19 -16.05 -2.63
C GLN A 35 21.31 -14.89 -3.10
N CYS A 36 21.79 -14.20 -4.13
CA CYS A 36 21.03 -13.22 -4.90
C CYS A 36 20.85 -13.72 -6.33
N SER A 37 19.67 -13.50 -6.92
CA SER A 37 19.43 -13.74 -8.33
C SER A 37 18.71 -12.56 -8.98
N SER A 38 19.15 -12.20 -10.18
CA SER A 38 18.45 -11.26 -11.06
C SER A 38 17.47 -12.04 -11.94
N THR A 39 16.19 -11.67 -11.90
CA THR A 39 15.15 -12.29 -12.71
C THR A 39 14.22 -11.26 -13.31
N THR A 40 13.64 -11.57 -14.47
CA THR A 40 12.63 -10.72 -15.11
C THR A 40 11.44 -10.52 -14.16
N HIS A 41 11.09 -9.27 -13.90
CA HIS A 41 9.92 -8.97 -13.07
C HIS A 41 8.62 -9.25 -13.85
N LYS A 42 7.52 -9.51 -13.12
CA LYS A 42 6.20 -9.79 -13.72
C LYS A 42 5.27 -8.56 -13.78
N GLY A 43 5.83 -7.35 -13.63
CA GLY A 43 5.08 -6.09 -13.69
C GLY A 43 4.64 -5.71 -15.10
N SER A 44 3.52 -5.00 -15.19
CA SER A 44 3.04 -4.32 -16.39
C SER A 44 2.42 -2.97 -16.03
N ASP A 45 2.17 -2.11 -17.02
CA ASP A 45 1.60 -0.77 -16.78
C ASP A 45 0.19 -0.80 -16.18
N THR A 46 -0.55 -1.89 -16.41
CA THR A 46 -1.90 -2.11 -15.88
C THR A 46 -1.94 -3.07 -14.70
N SER A 47 -0.83 -3.74 -14.40
CA SER A 47 -0.68 -4.66 -13.28
C SER A 47 0.74 -4.55 -12.71
N PRO A 48 1.06 -3.42 -12.06
CA PRO A 48 2.36 -3.24 -11.45
C PRO A 48 2.63 -4.29 -10.36
N LYS A 49 3.90 -4.42 -10.00
CA LYS A 49 4.35 -5.28 -8.89
C LYS A 49 5.12 -4.44 -7.88
N HIS A 50 4.76 -4.57 -6.62
CA HIS A 50 5.37 -3.84 -5.52
C HIS A 50 6.15 -4.78 -4.61
N TYR A 51 7.38 -4.41 -4.28
CA TYR A 51 8.26 -5.17 -3.40
C TYR A 51 8.84 -4.24 -2.34
N LEU A 52 9.11 -4.77 -1.15
CA LEU A 52 9.84 -4.02 -0.14
C LEU A 52 11.34 -4.05 -0.48
N GLU A 53 11.95 -2.87 -0.60
CA GLU A 53 13.41 -2.73 -0.67
C GLU A 53 14.06 -3.18 0.63
N ALA A 54 15.24 -3.79 0.54
CA ALA A 54 16.09 -3.96 1.70
C ALA A 54 17.17 -2.90 1.80
N ALA A 55 16.87 -1.83 2.52
CA ALA A 55 17.85 -0.82 2.92
C ALA A 55 18.19 -0.98 4.42
N ALA A 56 19.35 -0.44 4.82
CA ALA A 56 19.74 -0.42 6.23
C ALA A 56 18.86 0.52 7.08
N SER A 57 18.22 1.50 6.44
CA SER A 57 17.28 2.45 7.04
C SER A 57 16.42 3.07 5.94
N ASN A 58 15.18 3.45 6.26
CA ASN A 58 14.24 4.11 5.34
C ASN A 58 13.98 3.30 4.05
N ASN A 59 13.62 2.03 4.20
CA ASN A 59 13.25 1.18 3.07
C ASN A 59 12.15 1.84 2.24
N LYS A 60 12.18 1.59 0.94
CA LYS A 60 11.16 2.08 0.00
C LYS A 60 10.36 0.92 -0.57
N VAL A 61 9.28 1.27 -1.27
CA VAL A 61 8.63 0.32 -2.18
C VAL A 61 9.34 0.40 -3.52
N ILE A 62 9.70 -0.76 -4.07
CA ILE A 62 10.11 -0.92 -5.46
C ILE A 62 8.85 -1.25 -6.25
N THR A 63 8.52 -0.41 -7.23
CA THR A 63 7.42 -0.65 -8.16
C THR A 63 7.98 -1.00 -9.53
N CYS A 64 7.58 -2.16 -10.04
CA CYS A 64 7.93 -2.62 -11.38
C CYS A 64 6.71 -2.57 -12.29
N ILE A 65 6.86 -1.88 -13.42
CA ILE A 65 5.89 -1.82 -14.53
C ILE A 65 6.44 -2.57 -15.74
N LYS A 66 5.95 -2.37 -16.96
CA LYS A 66 6.30 -3.24 -18.11
C LYS A 66 7.80 -3.29 -18.42
N ASP A 67 8.47 -2.14 -18.42
CA ASP A 67 9.83 -2.01 -18.95
C ASP A 67 10.86 -1.47 -17.92
N SER A 68 10.43 -1.22 -16.68
CA SER A 68 11.29 -0.65 -15.64
C SER A 68 10.78 -0.93 -14.22
N CYS A 69 11.70 -0.96 -13.25
CA CYS A 69 11.41 -0.74 -11.84
C CYS A 69 11.90 0.63 -11.37
N PHE A 70 11.21 1.22 -10.40
CA PHE A 70 11.59 2.47 -9.74
C PHE A 70 11.26 2.41 -8.25
N TYR A 71 11.86 3.32 -7.49
CA TYR A 71 11.52 3.52 -6.09
C TYR A 71 10.35 4.48 -5.98
N GLU A 72 9.35 4.09 -5.19
CA GLU A 72 8.27 4.99 -4.78
C GLU A 72 8.82 6.14 -3.93
N ASP A 73 8.09 7.26 -3.94
CA ASP A 73 8.45 8.45 -3.19
C ASP A 73 8.47 8.14 -1.68
N SER A 74 9.56 8.50 -1.00
CA SER A 74 9.74 8.24 0.43
C SER A 74 8.79 9.05 1.33
N SER A 75 8.11 10.07 0.80
CA SER A 75 7.12 10.86 1.52
C SER A 75 5.71 10.24 1.51
N ILE A 76 5.54 9.08 0.86
CA ILE A 76 4.26 8.37 0.80
C ILE A 76 3.89 7.81 2.17
N ASN A 77 2.63 8.02 2.53
CA ASN A 77 1.97 7.51 3.71
C ASN A 77 0.83 6.59 3.26
N GLY A 78 0.91 5.28 3.54
CA GLY A 78 -0.13 4.36 3.13
C GLY A 78 0.29 2.91 3.02
N TYR A 79 -0.41 2.17 2.15
CA TYR A 79 -0.26 0.73 1.96
C TYR A 79 -0.05 0.38 0.49
N PHE A 80 0.71 -0.68 0.23
CA PHE A 80 0.87 -1.29 -1.09
C PHE A 80 0.67 -2.80 -1.03
N VAL A 81 0.06 -3.39 -2.06
CA VAL A 81 -0.03 -4.86 -2.18
C VAL A 81 1.35 -5.45 -2.47
N ASN A 82 1.85 -6.24 -1.53
CA ASN A 82 3.12 -6.95 -1.66
C ASN A 82 3.01 -8.04 -2.74
N SER A 83 3.90 -7.95 -3.73
CA SER A 83 3.95 -8.85 -4.88
C SER A 83 4.97 -9.98 -4.75
N GLU A 84 5.62 -10.12 -3.59
CA GLU A 84 6.48 -11.26 -3.29
C GLU A 84 5.69 -12.58 -3.37
N ASP A 85 6.22 -13.54 -4.12
CA ASP A 85 5.61 -14.87 -4.26
C ASP A 85 5.61 -15.57 -2.89
N ASN A 86 4.46 -16.09 -2.47
CA ASN A 86 4.26 -16.67 -1.13
C ASN A 86 4.56 -15.71 0.03
N ALA A 87 4.42 -14.39 -0.19
CA ALA A 87 4.62 -13.41 0.86
C ALA A 87 3.86 -13.78 2.13
N THR A 88 4.57 -13.78 3.26
CA THR A 88 3.98 -13.94 4.60
C THR A 88 2.99 -12.80 4.87
N TYR A 89 3.29 -11.62 4.35
CA TYR A 89 2.47 -10.42 4.48
C TYR A 89 2.07 -9.90 3.11
N LYS A 90 0.78 -9.65 2.94
CA LYS A 90 0.18 -9.18 1.69
C LYS A 90 0.26 -7.68 1.51
N ILE A 91 0.55 -6.94 2.58
CA ILE A 91 0.67 -5.48 2.55
C ILE A 91 2.07 -5.04 2.97
N ILE A 92 2.61 -4.06 2.25
CA ILE A 92 3.72 -3.22 2.65
C ILE A 92 3.13 -1.92 3.21
N THR A 93 3.57 -1.52 4.40
CA THR A 93 3.14 -0.28 5.05
C THR A 93 4.22 0.79 4.90
N CYS A 94 3.88 1.98 4.45
CA CYS A 94 4.79 3.10 4.28
C CYS A 94 4.41 4.27 5.16
N ASN A 95 5.36 4.77 5.95
CA ASN A 95 5.25 5.98 6.73
C ASN A 95 6.45 6.87 6.40
N SER A 96 6.20 8.09 5.94
CA SER A 96 7.21 9.08 5.57
C SER A 96 8.27 9.37 6.64
N SER A 97 7.97 9.14 7.92
CA SER A 97 8.90 9.36 9.03
C SER A 97 9.83 8.17 9.32
N SER A 98 9.43 6.95 8.93
CA SER A 98 10.16 5.71 9.26
C SER A 98 10.46 4.81 8.05
N GLY A 99 10.03 5.21 6.85
CA GLY A 99 10.10 4.41 5.64
C GLY A 99 8.99 3.36 5.54
N CYS A 100 9.24 2.38 4.68
CA CYS A 100 8.33 1.27 4.41
C CYS A 100 8.75 0.00 5.15
N ALA A 101 7.79 -0.82 5.54
CA ALA A 101 8.04 -2.07 6.24
C ALA A 101 6.97 -3.11 5.97
N LEU A 102 7.37 -4.37 6.12
CA LEU A 102 6.40 -5.44 6.31
C LEU A 102 5.89 -5.39 7.77
N PRO A 103 4.66 -5.80 8.03
CA PRO A 103 4.10 -5.91 9.37
C PRO A 103 4.99 -6.78 10.28
N THR A 104 5.07 -6.42 11.56
CA THR A 104 5.81 -7.19 12.58
C THR A 104 4.93 -8.18 13.33
N ALA A 105 3.62 -7.92 13.38
CA ALA A 105 2.60 -8.80 13.94
C ALA A 105 1.86 -9.55 12.83
N SER A 106 1.06 -10.56 13.21
CA SER A 106 0.15 -11.23 12.28
C SER A 106 -0.86 -10.24 11.68
N GLU A 107 -1.23 -10.46 10.41
CA GLU A 107 -2.25 -9.63 9.75
C GLU A 107 -3.59 -9.82 10.45
N LYS A 108 -4.25 -8.70 10.75
CA LYS A 108 -5.59 -8.69 11.37
C LYS A 108 -6.63 -9.15 10.35
N THR A 109 -7.73 -9.73 10.83
CA THR A 109 -8.77 -10.33 9.97
C THR A 109 -10.11 -9.59 9.97
N ASP A 110 -10.24 -8.56 10.81
CA ASP A 110 -11.47 -7.78 11.01
C ASP A 110 -11.18 -6.32 11.33
N CYS A 111 -12.09 -5.44 10.90
CA CYS A 111 -11.94 -3.99 11.06
C CYS A 111 -12.13 -3.50 12.50
N ALA A 112 -12.83 -4.25 13.34
CA ALA A 112 -12.99 -3.88 14.75
C ALA A 112 -11.65 -3.92 15.51
N THR A 113 -10.76 -4.84 15.12
CA THR A 113 -9.39 -4.97 15.65
C THR A 113 -8.39 -4.11 14.87
N ALA A 114 -8.56 -3.97 13.56
CA ALA A 114 -7.69 -3.14 12.72
C ALA A 114 -7.88 -1.64 12.93
N LYS A 115 -9.10 -1.25 13.32
CA LYS A 115 -9.61 0.11 13.40
C LYS A 115 -9.76 0.77 12.03
N ALA A 116 -10.67 1.75 11.96
CA ALA A 116 -10.80 2.63 10.81
C ALA A 116 -9.42 3.17 10.40
N GLY A 117 -9.09 3.14 9.12
CA GLY A 117 -7.76 3.46 8.58
C GLY A 117 -6.82 2.27 8.50
N GLY A 118 -6.98 1.26 9.38
CA GLY A 118 -6.17 0.06 9.35
C GLY A 118 -6.43 -0.80 8.11
N TYR A 119 -5.53 -1.74 7.84
CA TYR A 119 -5.75 -2.79 6.85
C TYR A 119 -6.01 -4.14 7.51
N ILE A 120 -6.74 -5.01 6.80
CA ILE A 120 -6.94 -6.41 7.15
C ILE A 120 -6.62 -7.33 5.98
N VAL A 121 -6.33 -8.59 6.29
CA VAL A 121 -6.27 -9.67 5.31
C VAL A 121 -7.29 -10.75 5.68
N LYS A 122 -8.30 -10.90 4.84
CA LYS A 122 -9.41 -11.84 5.05
C LYS A 122 -9.52 -12.77 3.87
N SER A 123 -9.40 -14.07 4.12
CA SER A 123 -9.41 -15.12 3.10
C SER A 123 -8.40 -14.86 1.96
N GLY A 124 -7.20 -14.39 2.32
CA GLY A 124 -6.12 -14.11 1.36
C GLY A 124 -6.27 -12.81 0.57
N SER A 125 -7.31 -12.01 0.81
CA SER A 125 -7.51 -10.70 0.18
C SER A 125 -7.26 -9.57 1.17
N SER A 126 -6.64 -8.50 0.71
CA SER A 126 -6.34 -7.30 1.51
C SER A 126 -7.42 -6.24 1.38
N TYR A 127 -7.74 -5.57 2.48
CA TYR A 127 -8.76 -4.52 2.54
C TYR A 127 -8.30 -3.36 3.42
N LEU A 128 -8.73 -2.15 3.08
CA LEU A 128 -8.69 -0.97 3.94
C LEU A 128 -10.02 -0.91 4.72
N CYS A 129 -9.93 -0.69 6.03
CA CYS A 129 -11.08 -0.46 6.89
C CYS A 129 -11.49 1.01 6.82
N ILE A 130 -12.68 1.29 6.30
CA ILE A 130 -13.23 2.67 6.24
C ILE A 130 -13.84 3.07 7.59
N SER A 131 -14.36 2.09 8.33
CA SER A 131 -14.84 2.21 9.70
C SER A 131 -14.33 1.01 10.52
N ASP A 132 -14.72 0.93 11.79
CA ASP A 132 -14.49 -0.26 12.62
C ASP A 132 -15.39 -1.46 12.20
N ASP A 133 -16.31 -1.27 11.25
CA ASP A 133 -17.17 -2.31 10.71
C ASP A 133 -16.57 -2.91 9.42
N ASP A 134 -16.61 -4.23 9.36
CA ASP A 134 -16.24 -5.03 8.20
C ASP A 134 -17.15 -4.76 6.99
N SER A 135 -18.37 -4.26 7.18
CA SER A 135 -19.32 -3.98 6.10
C SER A 135 -18.84 -2.85 5.17
N ASP A 136 -18.05 -1.91 5.68
CA ASP A 136 -17.60 -0.71 4.96
C ASP A 136 -16.20 -0.87 4.33
N LYS A 137 -15.52 -2.00 4.53
CA LYS A 137 -14.16 -2.21 4.04
C LYS A 137 -14.08 -2.17 2.51
N VAL A 138 -12.96 -1.67 2.01
CA VAL A 138 -12.70 -1.58 0.56
C VAL A 138 -11.46 -2.37 0.19
N GLN A 139 -11.52 -3.12 -0.91
CA GLN A 139 -10.43 -4.02 -1.28
C GLN A 139 -9.23 -3.24 -1.82
N ILE A 140 -8.04 -3.56 -1.32
CA ILE A 140 -6.76 -3.07 -1.87
C ILE A 140 -6.23 -4.18 -2.77
N LYS A 141 -6.24 -3.95 -4.09
CA LYS A 141 -5.76 -4.92 -5.08
C LYS A 141 -5.27 -4.24 -6.34
N ILE A 142 -4.43 -4.93 -7.08
CA ILE A 142 -4.16 -4.58 -8.48
C ILE A 142 -5.47 -4.59 -9.27
N GLY A 143 -5.73 -3.53 -10.03
CA GLY A 143 -6.98 -3.31 -10.75
C GLY A 143 -8.17 -2.98 -9.84
N ALA A 144 -7.93 -2.44 -8.64
CA ALA A 144 -9.01 -1.93 -7.79
C ALA A 144 -9.80 -0.80 -8.48
N THR A 145 -11.06 -0.65 -8.07
CA THR A 145 -11.83 0.55 -8.42
C THR A 145 -11.23 1.73 -7.67
N GLU A 146 -10.77 2.74 -8.40
CA GLU A 146 -10.20 3.93 -7.76
C GLU A 146 -11.28 4.71 -7.03
N GLY A 147 -10.94 5.19 -5.84
CA GLY A 147 -11.86 5.94 -5.01
C GLY A 147 -11.13 6.65 -3.89
N ILE A 148 -11.64 7.81 -3.51
CA ILE A 148 -11.22 8.52 -2.30
C ILE A 148 -12.23 8.24 -1.21
N TYR A 149 -11.73 7.96 -0.02
CA TYR A 149 -12.54 7.66 1.15
C TYR A 149 -12.16 8.61 2.27
N LYS A 150 -13.18 9.23 2.86
CA LYS A 150 -13.04 9.96 4.12
C LYS A 150 -13.13 8.94 5.25
N ILE A 151 -12.14 8.94 6.13
CA ILE A 151 -12.01 7.98 7.24
C ILE A 151 -11.77 8.80 8.50
N THR A 152 -12.56 8.56 9.54
CA THR A 152 -12.32 9.15 10.85
C THR A 152 -11.48 8.18 11.68
N ILE A 153 -10.23 8.54 11.96
CA ILE A 153 -9.30 7.73 12.75
C ILE A 153 -9.20 8.23 14.18
N ALA A 154 -9.08 7.31 15.15
CA ALA A 154 -9.07 7.65 16.57
C ALA A 154 -7.67 8.03 17.07
N THR A 155 -6.64 7.42 16.50
CA THR A 155 -5.23 7.63 16.87
C THR A 155 -4.37 7.78 15.62
N ASN A 156 -3.18 8.36 15.78
CA ASN A 156 -2.17 8.46 14.72
C ASN A 156 -1.56 7.10 14.32
N ASP A 157 -1.81 6.03 15.08
CA ASP A 157 -1.36 4.67 14.76
C ASP A 157 -2.34 3.92 13.84
N ASP A 158 -3.56 4.44 13.67
CA ASP A 158 -4.63 3.79 12.91
C ASP A 158 -4.42 3.92 11.38
N PHE A 159 -3.64 4.91 10.92
CA PHE A 159 -3.21 5.00 9.51
C PHE A 159 -1.76 5.51 9.42
N PRO A 160 -0.92 5.01 8.50
CA PRO A 160 0.48 5.45 8.39
C PRO A 160 0.63 6.95 8.15
N GLY A 161 1.42 7.61 8.99
CA GLY A 161 1.77 9.03 8.83
C GLY A 161 0.59 10.01 8.94
N SER A 162 -0.50 9.59 9.57
CA SER A 162 -1.67 10.43 9.82
C SER A 162 -1.64 11.09 11.20
N THR A 163 -2.56 12.02 11.41
CA THR A 163 -2.93 12.57 12.72
C THR A 163 -4.39 12.21 13.01
N THR A 164 -4.77 12.08 14.29
CA THR A 164 -6.15 11.82 14.71
C THR A 164 -7.17 12.75 14.02
N GLY A 165 -8.34 12.22 13.69
CA GLY A 165 -9.44 12.95 13.07
C GLY A 165 -9.77 12.43 11.67
N ASP A 166 -10.35 13.30 10.86
CA ASP A 166 -10.74 12.95 9.50
C ASP A 166 -9.53 12.97 8.56
N ILE A 167 -9.32 11.88 7.82
CA ILE A 167 -8.31 11.75 6.78
C ILE A 167 -8.95 11.36 5.45
N HIS A 168 -8.24 11.63 4.36
CA HIS A 168 -8.64 11.22 3.01
C HIS A 168 -7.65 10.21 2.45
N VAL A 169 -8.12 9.01 2.12
CA VAL A 169 -7.29 7.95 1.56
C VAL A 169 -7.78 7.63 0.16
N LYS A 170 -6.87 7.63 -0.82
CA LYS A 170 -7.15 7.20 -2.19
C LYS A 170 -6.69 5.77 -2.40
N ILE A 171 -7.62 4.94 -2.87
CA ILE A 171 -7.32 3.63 -3.46
C ILE A 171 -6.99 3.85 -4.94
N TYR A 172 -5.83 3.34 -5.37
CA TYR A 172 -5.37 3.39 -6.76
C TYR A 172 -5.46 2.02 -7.43
N LYS A 173 -5.51 2.00 -8.76
CA LYS A 173 -5.53 0.77 -9.57
C LYS A 173 -4.25 -0.05 -9.46
N ASP A 174 -3.15 0.58 -9.06
CA ASP A 174 -1.89 -0.12 -8.81
C ASP A 174 -1.94 -0.98 -7.54
N GLY A 175 -3.03 -0.96 -6.75
CA GLY A 175 -3.08 -1.70 -5.49
C GLY A 175 -2.39 -0.99 -4.34
N SER A 176 -2.26 0.34 -4.43
CA SER A 176 -1.91 1.19 -3.32
C SER A 176 -3.13 1.87 -2.68
N ALA A 177 -3.01 2.19 -1.40
CA ALA A 177 -3.96 2.98 -0.62
C ALA A 177 -3.19 4.09 0.09
N ILE A 178 -3.28 5.32 -0.42
CA ILE A 178 -2.38 6.42 -0.04
C ILE A 178 -3.16 7.56 0.61
N LEU A 179 -2.62 8.09 1.71
CA LEU A 179 -3.10 9.32 2.35
C LEU A 179 -2.90 10.51 1.42
N LEU A 180 -3.97 11.24 1.16
CA LEU A 180 -3.94 12.52 0.47
C LEU A 180 -3.67 13.63 1.47
N LYS A 181 -2.74 14.53 1.18
CA LYS A 181 -2.52 15.71 2.01
C LYS A 181 -3.61 16.73 1.68
N ASP A 182 -4.15 17.42 2.68
CA ASP A 182 -5.21 18.42 2.49
C ASP A 182 -4.85 19.49 1.43
N ALA A 183 -3.58 19.85 1.31
CA ALA A 183 -3.09 20.80 0.29
C ALA A 183 -3.18 20.27 -1.16
N GLU A 184 -3.32 18.96 -1.34
CA GLU A 184 -3.46 18.28 -2.64
C GLU A 184 -4.93 18.15 -3.07
N LEU A 185 -5.87 18.38 -2.15
CA LEU A 185 -7.30 18.41 -2.41
C LEU A 185 -7.69 19.84 -2.81
N LYS A 186 -7.82 20.09 -4.12
CA LYS A 186 -8.29 21.39 -4.61
C LYS A 186 -9.73 21.64 -4.17
N GLU A 187 -10.01 22.82 -3.63
CA GLU A 187 -11.38 23.31 -3.51
C GLU A 187 -12.01 23.34 -4.92
N CYS A 188 -13.22 22.80 -5.05
CA CYS A 188 -13.96 22.86 -6.30
C CYS A 188 -14.30 24.32 -6.64
N GLY A 189 -13.57 24.93 -7.58
CA GLY A 189 -14.05 26.11 -8.29
C GLY A 189 -15.11 25.72 -9.34
N ASN A 190 -15.91 26.69 -9.80
CA ASN A 190 -16.97 26.50 -10.81
C ASN A 190 -16.46 26.06 -12.20
N THR A 191 -15.19 25.67 -12.34
CA THR A 191 -14.56 25.34 -13.62
C THR A 191 -14.23 23.86 -13.70
N TYR A 192 -15.02 23.20 -14.53
CA TYR A 192 -15.08 21.78 -14.83
C TYR A 192 -13.77 21.24 -15.41
N VAL A 193 -13.17 20.24 -14.75
CA VAL A 193 -12.13 19.41 -15.36
C VAL A 193 -12.34 17.95 -14.95
N ASN A 194 -12.37 17.06 -15.94
CA ASN A 194 -12.57 15.63 -15.73
C ASN A 194 -11.40 15.04 -14.90
N GLY A 195 -11.69 14.24 -13.87
CA GLY A 195 -10.67 13.59 -13.04
C GLY A 195 -10.10 14.39 -11.86
N ILE A 196 -10.66 15.57 -11.55
CA ILE A 196 -10.31 16.29 -10.31
C ILE A 196 -11.23 15.84 -9.19
N TYR A 197 -10.61 15.33 -8.13
CA TYR A 197 -11.27 15.09 -6.86
C TYR A 197 -11.12 16.36 -6.00
N GLY A 198 -12.22 16.89 -5.48
CA GLY A 198 -12.21 18.08 -4.65
C GLY A 198 -13.09 17.94 -3.42
N LEU A 199 -12.85 18.82 -2.45
CA LEU A 199 -13.67 18.98 -1.25
C LEU A 199 -14.72 20.06 -1.51
N ASP A 200 -15.91 19.88 -0.95
CA ASP A 200 -16.89 20.97 -0.86
C ASP A 200 -16.53 21.97 0.25
N SER A 201 -17.37 22.99 0.42
CA SER A 201 -17.20 24.02 1.45
C SER A 201 -17.28 23.50 2.89
N THR A 202 -17.72 22.26 3.12
CA THR A 202 -17.78 21.61 4.45
C THR A 202 -16.64 20.59 4.64
N LYS A 203 -15.73 20.49 3.67
CA LYS A 203 -14.68 19.45 3.60
C LYS A 203 -15.24 18.03 3.47
N GLU A 204 -16.44 17.91 2.94
CA GLU A 204 -17.00 16.63 2.51
C GLU A 204 -16.68 16.38 1.04
N LYS A 205 -16.65 15.09 0.69
CA LYS A 205 -16.29 14.59 -0.62
C LYS A 205 -17.38 14.94 -1.65
N ILE A 206 -17.00 15.53 -2.78
CA ILE A 206 -17.84 15.52 -3.99
C ILE A 206 -17.27 14.50 -4.98
N ILE A 207 -18.08 13.48 -5.32
CA ILE A 207 -17.86 12.69 -6.55
C ILE A 207 -18.80 13.26 -7.60
N TYR A 208 -18.29 13.80 -8.70
CA TYR A 208 -19.11 13.93 -9.89
C TYR A 208 -19.21 12.57 -10.58
N VAL A 209 -20.39 11.97 -10.56
CA VAL A 209 -20.80 10.92 -11.50
C VAL A 209 -21.80 11.58 -12.45
N TYR A 210 -21.46 11.78 -13.71
CA TYR A 210 -22.47 12.20 -14.68
C TYR A 210 -23.32 10.99 -15.08
N TYR A 211 -24.64 11.14 -14.90
CA TYR A 211 -25.61 10.49 -15.77
C TYR A 211 -25.65 11.29 -17.08
N SER A 212 -25.39 10.61 -18.19
CA SER A 212 -25.70 11.13 -19.51
C SER A 212 -27.22 11.27 -19.62
N ASN A 213 -27.72 12.50 -19.72
CA ASN A 213 -28.98 12.73 -20.40
C ASN A 213 -28.70 13.60 -21.62
N ASN A 214 -28.98 12.99 -22.77
CA ASN A 214 -28.98 13.53 -24.12
C ASN A 214 -29.64 14.90 -24.28
N ILE A 215 -29.36 15.52 -25.43
CA ILE A 215 -30.04 16.63 -26.12
C ILE A 215 -29.58 18.01 -25.60
N GLU A 216 -29.04 18.94 -26.39
CA GLU A 216 -29.22 19.26 -27.82
C GLU A 216 -27.93 19.86 -28.41
#